data_AF-A0A674I446-F1
#
_entry.id   AF-A0A674I446-F1
#
_cell.length_a   1.000
_cell.length_b   1.000
_cell.length_c   1.000
_cell.angle_alpha   90.00
_cell.angle_beta   90.00
_cell.angle_gamma   90.00
#
_symmetry.space_group_name_H-M   'P 1'
#
loop_
_entity.id
_entity.type
_entity.pdbx_description
1 polymer ?
#
loop_
_entity_poly.entity_id
_entity_poly.type
_entity_poly.pdbx_seq_one_letter_code
_entity_poly.pdbx_strand_id
1 'polypeptide(L)'
;MSHNCSSDGPTSSAKAPGTPDPLVSELCNYESRSGFQKKFAHCGLFGDPHLRTFKDEFQTCKVEGAWPLIDNQYLSVQVTNVPVVLGSSATATSKITLIFKTYQGCTEQKVYQATTEDLPLAFSDGTRTGGWQEGTSSLRILEKPDAGQVEIQANYIGSTVIIRQVGRYLTFAIRVPEETLNLSEESAGLQLCLHGCPKNELIQEHRLSLGSSSPLWPSSRRAYTVEMATEQCRHILQVEDVYFQSCVFDLLTTGDPEFSMAAYGALEDLKALYPSRLKLHTVSKTINVASGAPGPGQPAASLVWCGLAFLKLFWCC
;
A
#
# COMPACT_ATOMS: atom_id res chain seq x y z
N MET A 1 11.07 -55.74 60.65
CA MET A 1 11.61 -54.67 59.79
C MET A 1 12.90 -55.20 59.16
N SER A 2 13.21 -55.08 57.87
CA SER A 2 12.89 -54.05 56.87
C SER A 2 12.94 -54.65 55.46
N HIS A 3 12.03 -54.22 54.58
CA HIS A 3 12.09 -54.42 53.14
C HIS A 3 13.11 -53.43 52.52
N ASN A 4 13.89 -53.87 51.54
CA ASN A 4 14.63 -52.97 50.66
C ASN A 4 14.39 -53.39 49.21
N CYS A 5 13.67 -52.53 48.47
CA CYS A 5 13.37 -52.69 47.05
C CYS A 5 14.09 -51.58 46.28
N SER A 6 14.74 -51.96 45.19
CA SER A 6 15.34 -51.04 44.20
C SER A 6 14.27 -50.48 43.26
N SER A 7 14.46 -49.26 42.76
CA SER A 7 13.92 -48.84 41.46
C SER A 7 14.69 -47.65 40.88
N ASP A 8 15.39 -47.92 39.77
CA ASP A 8 15.77 -46.93 38.78
C ASP A 8 14.50 -46.29 38.20
N GLY A 9 14.41 -44.97 38.25
CA GLY A 9 13.29 -44.20 37.70
C GLY A 9 13.44 -44.00 36.19
N PRO A 10 12.34 -44.01 35.41
CA PRO A 10 12.43 -43.78 33.98
C PRO A 10 12.69 -42.30 33.70
N THR A 11 13.77 -42.01 33.00
CA THR A 11 14.05 -40.71 32.38
C THR A 11 12.93 -40.35 31.41
N SER A 12 12.30 -39.19 31.62
CA SER A 12 11.29 -38.59 30.74
C SER A 12 11.86 -38.41 29.33
N SER A 13 11.23 -39.04 28.34
CA SER A 13 11.52 -38.83 26.93
C SER A 13 11.08 -37.41 26.54
N ALA A 14 12.03 -36.60 26.03
CA ALA A 14 11.73 -35.32 25.42
C ALA A 14 10.76 -35.56 24.24
N LYS A 15 9.55 -35.01 24.37
CA LYS A 15 8.50 -35.10 23.35
C LYS A 15 9.02 -34.47 22.06
N ALA A 16 9.10 -35.26 20.98
CA ALA A 16 9.40 -34.76 19.65
C ALA A 16 8.40 -33.64 19.26
N PRO A 17 8.82 -32.62 18.48
CA PRO A 17 7.91 -31.60 17.99
C PRO A 17 6.76 -32.28 17.25
N GLY A 18 5.55 -32.19 17.79
CA GLY A 18 4.37 -32.79 17.20
C GLY A 18 4.06 -32.09 15.88
N THR A 19 3.76 -32.85 14.84
CA THR A 19 3.20 -32.32 13.60
C THR A 19 1.98 -31.45 13.92
N PRO A 20 1.86 -30.23 13.35
CA PRO A 20 0.76 -29.33 13.64
C PRO A 20 -0.60 -29.97 13.35
N ASP A 21 -1.62 -29.65 14.16
CA ASP A 21 -2.98 -30.10 13.90
C ASP A 21 -3.49 -29.49 12.58
N PRO A 22 -3.82 -30.31 11.56
CA PRO A 22 -4.27 -29.82 10.25
C PRO A 22 -5.46 -28.85 10.34
N LEU A 23 -6.37 -29.07 11.29
CA LEU A 23 -7.58 -28.26 11.45
C LEU A 23 -7.27 -26.85 11.94
N VAL A 24 -6.31 -26.70 12.85
CA VAL A 24 -5.85 -25.39 13.35
C VAL A 24 -5.05 -24.66 12.26
N SER A 25 -4.26 -25.39 11.47
CA SER A 25 -3.52 -24.81 10.35
C SER A 25 -4.45 -24.23 9.27
N GLU A 26 -5.60 -24.85 9.00
CA GLU A 26 -6.60 -24.33 8.07
C GLU A 26 -7.36 -23.12 8.65
N LEU A 27 -7.70 -23.15 9.96
CA LEU A 27 -8.34 -22.03 10.66
C LEU A 27 -7.46 -20.76 10.70
N CYS A 28 -6.15 -20.92 10.80
CA CYS A 28 -5.19 -19.81 10.85
C CYS A 28 -4.66 -19.39 9.48
N ASN A 29 -5.27 -19.92 8.42
CA ASN A 29 -5.02 -19.49 7.05
C ASN A 29 -6.32 -18.92 6.46
N TYR A 30 -6.36 -17.59 6.35
CA TYR A 30 -7.47 -16.87 5.73
C TYR A 30 -7.77 -17.38 4.30
N GLU A 31 -6.72 -17.71 3.54
CA GLU A 31 -6.90 -18.19 2.18
C GLU A 31 -7.53 -19.58 2.13
N SER A 32 -7.28 -20.43 3.12
CA SER A 32 -7.93 -21.75 3.22
C SER A 32 -9.39 -21.63 3.65
N ARG A 33 -9.73 -20.66 4.51
CA ARG A 33 -11.09 -20.44 5.03
C ARG A 33 -12.05 -19.79 4.03
N SER A 34 -11.57 -18.85 3.22
CA SER A 34 -12.43 -18.05 2.35
C SER A 34 -12.70 -18.74 1.01
N GLY A 35 -13.92 -19.26 0.85
CA GLY A 35 -14.42 -19.89 -0.37
C GLY A 35 -15.00 -18.88 -1.36
N PHE A 36 -14.33 -18.74 -2.53
CA PHE A 36 -14.66 -17.94 -3.73
C PHE A 36 -14.58 -16.39 -3.65
N GLN A 37 -13.92 -15.83 -4.70
CA GLN A 37 -13.67 -14.40 -5.02
C GLN A 37 -13.22 -13.50 -3.85
N LYS A 38 -11.99 -13.73 -3.37
CA LYS A 38 -11.32 -12.86 -2.39
C LYS A 38 -11.00 -11.50 -3.01
N LYS A 39 -11.69 -10.46 -2.56
CA LYS A 39 -11.34 -9.08 -2.89
C LYS A 39 -10.41 -8.52 -1.82
N PHE A 40 -9.39 -7.82 -2.27
CA PHE A 40 -8.43 -7.17 -1.39
C PHE A 40 -8.35 -5.69 -1.72
N ALA A 41 -8.12 -4.89 -0.69
CA ALA A 41 -7.82 -3.48 -0.79
C ALA A 41 -6.35 -3.23 -0.44
N HIS A 42 -5.84 -2.10 -0.90
CA HIS A 42 -4.47 -1.66 -0.63
C HIS A 42 -4.47 -0.25 -0.05
N CYS A 43 -3.66 -0.04 0.98
CA CYS A 43 -3.33 1.30 1.49
C CYS A 43 -1.81 1.48 1.47
N GLY A 44 -1.35 2.70 1.22
CA GLY A 44 0.07 3.03 1.27
C GLY A 44 0.32 4.46 1.74
N LEU A 45 1.48 4.66 2.39
CA LEU A 45 1.97 5.95 2.87
C LEU A 45 3.45 6.10 2.48
N PHE A 46 3.79 7.13 1.72
CA PHE A 46 5.15 7.34 1.19
C PHE A 46 5.39 8.81 0.87
N GLY A 47 6.64 9.24 0.70
CA GLY A 47 6.94 10.63 0.35
C GLY A 47 6.49 11.61 1.45
N ASP A 48 5.92 12.77 1.07
CA ASP A 48 5.55 13.84 2.00
C ASP A 48 4.13 13.81 2.61
N PRO A 49 3.93 12.86 3.52
CA PRO A 49 3.34 11.59 3.14
C PRO A 49 2.14 11.75 2.19
N HIS A 50 2.31 11.22 0.99
CA HIS A 50 1.24 10.81 0.10
C HIS A 50 0.57 9.55 0.65
N LEU A 51 -0.73 9.65 0.86
CA LEU A 51 -1.60 8.57 1.30
C LEU A 51 -2.43 8.06 0.12
N ARG A 52 -2.37 6.76 -0.11
CA ARG A 52 -3.36 6.01 -0.89
C ARG A 52 -4.27 5.26 0.07
N THR A 53 -5.56 5.57 0.09
CA THR A 53 -6.54 4.89 0.95
C THR A 53 -6.97 3.55 0.37
N PHE A 54 -7.65 2.73 1.17
CA PHE A 54 -8.28 1.48 0.71
C PHE A 54 -9.34 1.68 -0.38
N LYS A 55 -9.84 2.91 -0.56
CA LYS A 55 -10.79 3.31 -1.61
C LYS A 55 -10.10 3.81 -2.89
N ASP A 56 -8.78 3.62 -2.98
CA ASP A 56 -7.94 4.13 -4.08
C ASP A 56 -7.95 5.66 -4.20
N GLU A 57 -8.25 6.39 -3.11
CA GLU A 57 -8.14 7.84 -3.06
C GLU A 57 -6.71 8.24 -2.73
N PHE A 58 -6.17 9.23 -3.45
CA PHE A 58 -4.83 9.76 -3.25
C PHE A 58 -4.89 11.15 -2.63
N GLN A 59 -4.13 11.35 -1.56
CA GLN A 59 -4.09 12.58 -0.79
C GLN A 59 -2.65 12.88 -0.37
N THR A 60 -2.30 14.16 -0.28
CA THR A 60 -1.04 14.59 0.33
C THR A 60 -1.35 15.27 1.64
N CYS A 61 -0.63 14.87 2.69
CA CYS A 61 -1.05 15.17 4.05
C CYS A 61 0.11 15.71 4.87
N LYS A 62 -0.14 16.76 5.66
CA LYS A 62 0.83 17.22 6.65
C LYS A 62 1.00 16.17 7.75
N VAL A 63 -0.08 15.86 8.48
CA VAL A 63 -0.17 14.79 9.50
C VAL A 63 1.08 14.66 10.36
N GLU A 64 1.55 15.79 10.90
CA GLU A 64 2.72 15.86 11.77
C GLU A 64 2.46 15.15 13.11
N GLY A 65 3.44 14.43 13.66
CA GLY A 65 3.30 13.66 14.89
C GLY A 65 2.72 12.27 14.65
N ALA A 66 2.05 11.71 15.67
CA ALA A 66 1.57 10.32 15.65
C ALA A 66 0.13 10.22 15.10
N TRP A 67 -0.08 9.36 14.09
CA TRP A 67 -1.36 9.19 13.43
C TRP A 67 -1.73 7.71 13.20
N PRO A 68 -3.00 7.33 13.42
CA PRO A 68 -3.49 5.98 13.14
C PRO A 68 -3.77 5.79 11.65
N LEU A 69 -2.99 4.94 10.97
CA LEU A 69 -3.32 4.49 9.61
C LEU A 69 -4.51 3.51 9.64
N ILE A 70 -4.47 2.56 10.56
CA ILE A 70 -5.49 1.52 10.75
C ILE A 70 -5.69 1.35 12.24
N ASP A 71 -6.94 1.23 12.66
CA ASP A 71 -7.29 0.79 14.01
C ASP A 71 -8.61 0.02 13.98
N ASN A 72 -8.51 -1.30 13.85
CA ASN A 72 -9.65 -2.21 13.82
C ASN A 72 -9.47 -3.37 14.80
N GLN A 73 -10.43 -4.28 14.89
CA GLN A 73 -10.38 -5.39 15.85
C GLN A 73 -9.19 -6.36 15.68
N TYR A 74 -8.48 -6.34 14.55
CA TYR A 74 -7.38 -7.26 14.25
C TYR A 74 -6.00 -6.61 14.25
N LEU A 75 -5.92 -5.34 13.85
CA LEU A 75 -4.67 -4.65 13.59
C LEU A 75 -4.78 -3.18 13.97
N SER A 76 -3.77 -2.67 14.67
CA SER A 76 -3.52 -1.23 14.79
C SER A 76 -2.19 -0.90 14.10
N VAL A 77 -2.20 0.15 13.27
CA VAL A 77 -1.02 0.68 12.60
C VAL A 77 -0.93 2.16 12.92
N GLN A 78 0.17 2.56 13.55
CA GLN A 78 0.47 3.95 13.87
C GLN A 78 1.74 4.38 13.16
N VAL A 79 1.73 5.59 12.61
CA VAL A 79 2.91 6.23 12.02
C VAL A 79 3.27 7.47 12.80
N THR A 80 4.55 7.87 12.76
CA THR A 80 4.99 9.18 13.27
C THR A 80 5.69 9.95 12.16
N ASN A 81 5.14 11.10 11.78
CA ASN A 81 5.70 11.95 10.74
C ASN A 81 6.40 13.17 11.35
N VAL A 82 7.57 13.51 10.81
CA VAL A 82 8.39 14.62 11.27
C VAL A 82 8.59 15.64 10.14
N PRO A 83 8.66 16.95 10.42
CA PRO A 83 8.94 17.95 9.39
C PRO A 83 10.30 17.70 8.71
N VAL A 84 10.33 17.80 7.37
CA VAL A 84 11.55 17.55 6.57
C VAL A 84 12.38 18.83 6.45
N VAL A 85 11.70 19.96 6.29
CA VAL A 85 12.29 21.31 6.17
C VAL A 85 11.58 22.22 7.17
N LEU A 86 12.37 22.96 7.95
CA LEU A 86 11.84 23.91 8.92
C LEU A 86 11.00 24.99 8.20
N GLY A 87 9.73 25.14 8.61
CA GLY A 87 8.80 26.11 8.02
C GLY A 87 8.05 25.63 6.77
N SER A 88 8.31 24.41 6.28
CA SER A 88 7.50 23.75 5.24
C SER A 88 6.38 22.91 5.86
N SER A 89 5.32 22.64 5.09
CA SER A 89 4.29 21.65 5.43
C SER A 89 4.71 20.21 5.14
N ALA A 90 5.82 19.99 4.43
CA ALA A 90 6.33 18.66 4.12
C ALA A 90 6.81 17.94 5.38
N THR A 91 6.24 16.77 5.62
CA THR A 91 6.67 15.84 6.66
C THR A 91 7.12 14.52 6.04
N ALA A 92 7.73 13.63 6.80
CA ALA A 92 8.05 12.29 6.35
C ALA A 92 7.95 11.28 7.50
N THR A 93 7.63 10.04 7.17
CA THR A 93 7.47 8.96 8.16
C THR A 93 8.81 8.59 8.78
N SER A 94 8.93 8.76 10.10
CA SER A 94 10.13 8.43 10.88
C SER A 94 9.99 7.14 11.70
N LYS A 95 8.75 6.74 12.01
CA LYS A 95 8.45 5.56 12.82
C LYS A 95 7.15 4.93 12.37
N ILE A 96 7.13 3.60 12.35
CA ILE A 96 5.94 2.80 12.08
C ILE A 96 5.81 1.76 13.20
N THR A 97 4.64 1.69 13.83
CA THR A 97 4.32 0.71 14.86
C THR A 97 3.10 -0.09 14.42
N LEU A 98 3.21 -1.42 14.45
CA LEU A 98 2.12 -2.36 14.19
C LEU A 98 1.83 -3.15 15.44
N ILE A 99 0.55 -3.28 15.77
CA ILE A 99 0.05 -4.13 16.83
C ILE A 99 -0.90 -5.13 16.19
N PHE A 100 -0.39 -6.34 15.97
CA PHE A 100 -1.21 -7.50 15.59
C PHE A 100 -1.94 -7.95 16.85
N LYS A 101 -3.26 -7.72 16.92
CA LYS A 101 -4.08 -8.05 18.09
C LYS A 101 -4.23 -9.56 18.21
N THR A 102 -4.41 -10.06 19.44
CA THR A 102 -4.59 -11.48 19.71
C THR A 102 -5.71 -12.07 18.86
N TYR A 103 -5.44 -13.20 18.21
CA TYR A 103 -6.42 -13.98 17.46
C TYR A 103 -6.42 -15.40 18.00
N GLN A 104 -7.50 -15.76 18.69
CA GLN A 104 -7.58 -17.01 19.46
C GLN A 104 -7.25 -18.23 18.58
N GLY A 105 -6.31 -19.05 19.05
CA GLY A 105 -5.83 -20.24 18.34
C GLY A 105 -4.78 -19.98 17.27
N CYS A 106 -4.52 -18.73 16.87
CA CYS A 106 -3.59 -18.40 15.79
C CYS A 106 -2.36 -17.61 16.24
N THR A 107 -2.54 -16.53 17.00
CA THR A 107 -1.41 -15.73 17.49
C THR A 107 -1.79 -15.00 18.77
N GLU A 108 -0.84 -14.90 19.70
CA GLU A 108 -0.87 -13.87 20.74
C GLU A 108 -0.62 -12.49 20.12
N GLN A 109 -0.85 -11.43 20.90
CA GLN A 109 -0.53 -10.08 20.46
C GLN A 109 0.96 -9.94 20.12
N LYS A 110 1.26 -9.39 18.95
CA LYS A 110 2.64 -9.10 18.52
C LYS A 110 2.79 -7.63 18.16
N VAL A 111 3.88 -7.03 18.60
CA VAL A 111 4.20 -5.63 18.33
C VAL A 111 5.44 -5.57 17.44
N TYR A 112 5.31 -4.93 16.29
CA TYR A 112 6.43 -4.61 15.42
C TYR A 112 6.66 -3.10 15.42
N GLN A 113 7.91 -2.66 15.46
CA GLN A 113 8.25 -1.25 15.36
C GLN A 113 9.48 -1.08 14.46
N ALA A 114 9.37 -0.16 13.50
CA ALA A 114 10.48 0.28 12.68
C ALA A 114 10.70 1.78 12.87
N THR A 115 11.95 2.20 12.72
CA THR A 115 12.40 3.60 12.71
C THR A 115 13.32 3.84 11.53
N THR A 116 13.70 5.08 11.29
CA THR A 116 14.64 5.45 10.21
C THR A 116 16.05 4.91 10.43
N GLU A 117 16.38 4.48 11.64
CA GLU A 117 17.68 3.91 12.01
C GLU A 117 17.65 2.39 12.18
N ASP A 118 16.46 1.80 12.34
CA ASP A 118 16.28 0.40 12.68
C ASP A 118 15.04 -0.19 11.99
N LEU A 119 15.28 -1.16 11.12
CA LEU A 119 14.27 -1.94 10.41
C LEU A 119 14.41 -3.42 10.82
N PRO A 120 13.91 -3.81 12.01
CA PRO A 120 14.20 -5.10 12.60
C PRO A 120 13.52 -6.24 11.84
N LEU A 121 14.12 -7.43 11.89
CA LEU A 121 13.56 -8.67 11.34
C LEU A 121 12.84 -9.52 12.40
N ALA A 122 12.45 -8.89 13.50
CA ALA A 122 11.79 -9.50 14.64
C ALA A 122 10.72 -8.56 15.21
N PHE A 123 9.76 -9.14 15.92
CA PHE A 123 8.85 -8.41 16.80
C PHE A 123 9.60 -7.88 18.03
N SER A 124 8.95 -7.02 18.80
CA SER A 124 9.55 -6.33 19.96
C SER A 124 9.97 -7.29 21.09
N ASP A 125 9.43 -8.51 21.10
CA ASP A 125 9.81 -9.59 22.02
C ASP A 125 10.91 -10.50 21.46
N GLY A 126 11.47 -10.17 20.29
CA GLY A 126 12.54 -10.90 19.63
C GLY A 126 12.08 -12.07 18.77
N THR A 127 10.78 -12.40 18.71
CA THR A 127 10.31 -13.50 17.86
C THR A 127 10.19 -13.06 16.39
N ARG A 128 10.35 -13.99 15.45
CA ARG A 128 10.13 -13.74 14.00
C ARG A 128 8.75 -14.20 13.51
N THR A 129 8.03 -14.91 14.37
CA THR A 129 6.77 -15.58 14.08
C THR A 129 5.77 -15.33 15.21
N GLY A 130 4.49 -15.40 14.86
CA GLY A 130 3.35 -15.53 15.76
C GLY A 130 2.60 -16.81 15.40
N GLY A 131 2.36 -17.66 16.40
CA GLY A 131 1.85 -19.02 16.24
C GLY A 131 1.88 -19.74 17.58
N TRP A 132 0.78 -20.39 17.97
CA TRP A 132 0.71 -21.14 19.23
C TRP A 132 1.45 -22.49 19.15
N GLN A 133 1.63 -23.02 17.94
CA GLN A 133 2.29 -24.31 17.70
C GLN A 133 3.54 -24.12 16.83
N GLU A 134 4.60 -24.88 17.13
CA GLU A 134 5.79 -24.97 16.29
C GLU A 134 5.38 -25.50 14.90
N GLY A 135 5.66 -24.74 13.84
CA GLY A 135 5.44 -25.14 12.44
C GLY A 135 4.22 -24.53 11.74
N THR A 136 3.27 -23.92 12.46
CA THR A 136 2.13 -23.17 11.87
C THR A 136 2.26 -21.67 12.12
N SER A 137 3.16 -21.02 11.37
CA SER A 137 3.36 -19.58 11.48
C SER A 137 2.20 -18.81 10.82
N SER A 138 1.15 -18.54 11.58
CA SER A 138 -0.01 -17.75 11.16
C SER A 138 0.37 -16.28 10.94
N LEU A 139 1.39 -15.80 11.64
CA LEU A 139 2.02 -14.50 11.50
C LEU A 139 3.53 -14.69 11.33
N ARG A 140 4.18 -14.03 10.36
CA ARG A 140 5.64 -14.13 10.15
C ARG A 140 6.25 -12.88 9.57
N ILE A 141 7.51 -12.62 9.91
CA ILE A 141 8.36 -11.62 9.29
C ILE A 141 9.28 -12.32 8.28
N LEU A 142 9.22 -11.88 7.03
CA LEU A 142 10.07 -12.33 5.94
C LEU A 142 11.16 -11.31 5.69
N GLU A 143 12.37 -11.84 5.55
CA GLU A 143 13.57 -11.08 5.27
C GLU A 143 13.74 -10.87 3.77
N LYS A 144 13.96 -9.62 3.37
CA LYS A 144 14.37 -9.23 2.02
C LYS A 144 15.61 -8.33 2.15
N PRO A 145 16.75 -8.92 2.55
CA PRO A 145 17.89 -8.19 3.09
C PRO A 145 18.55 -7.27 2.05
N ASP A 146 18.40 -7.58 0.76
CA ASP A 146 18.98 -6.80 -0.34
C ASP A 146 18.13 -5.59 -0.76
N ALA A 147 17.01 -5.32 -0.09
CA ALA A 147 16.01 -4.37 -0.58
C ALA A 147 15.60 -3.28 0.43
N GLY A 148 16.26 -3.18 1.59
CA GLY A 148 15.93 -2.18 2.62
C GLY A 148 14.45 -2.25 3.04
N GLN A 149 13.89 -3.46 3.07
CA GLN A 149 12.46 -3.68 3.29
C GLN A 149 12.23 -4.92 4.15
N VAL A 150 11.11 -4.93 4.86
CA VAL A 150 10.57 -6.10 5.55
C VAL A 150 9.17 -6.37 5.05
N GLU A 151 8.82 -7.66 4.99
CA GLU A 151 7.46 -8.08 4.69
C GLU A 151 6.90 -8.86 5.88
N ILE A 152 5.74 -8.45 6.38
CA ILE A 152 5.06 -9.11 7.50
C ILE A 152 3.77 -9.72 6.97
N GLN A 153 3.67 -11.04 7.04
CA GLN A 153 2.52 -11.81 6.56
C GLN A 153 1.67 -12.30 7.72
N ALA A 154 0.46 -11.75 7.84
CA ALA A 154 -0.56 -12.14 8.80
C ALA A 154 -1.61 -13.03 8.11
N ASN A 155 -1.25 -14.28 7.88
CA ASN A 155 -2.05 -15.25 7.12
C ASN A 155 -3.44 -15.47 7.75
N TYR A 156 -3.56 -15.39 9.08
CA TYR A 156 -4.83 -15.62 9.79
C TYR A 156 -5.91 -14.56 9.50
N ILE A 157 -5.50 -13.36 9.05
CA ILE A 157 -6.37 -12.25 8.62
C ILE A 157 -6.15 -11.87 7.15
N GLY A 158 -5.44 -12.71 6.38
CA GLY A 158 -5.22 -12.51 4.94
C GLY A 158 -4.53 -11.19 4.60
N SER A 159 -3.69 -10.68 5.50
CA SER A 159 -3.07 -9.36 5.36
C SER A 159 -1.57 -9.46 5.19
N THR A 160 -1.00 -8.61 4.35
CA THR A 160 0.44 -8.51 4.12
C THR A 160 0.85 -7.05 4.21
N VAL A 161 1.87 -6.77 5.02
CA VAL A 161 2.46 -5.44 5.19
C VAL A 161 3.86 -5.44 4.61
N ILE A 162 4.22 -4.36 3.91
CA ILE A 162 5.59 -4.03 3.52
C ILE A 162 5.95 -2.72 4.19
N ILE A 163 7.13 -2.70 4.84
CA ILE A 163 7.76 -1.49 5.33
C ILE A 163 9.12 -1.40 4.67
N ARG A 164 9.42 -0.26 4.08
CA ARG A 164 10.70 -0.01 3.40
C ARG A 164 11.34 1.23 3.97
N GLN A 165 12.65 1.17 4.16
CA GLN A 165 13.48 2.31 4.45
C GLN A 165 14.03 2.88 3.14
N VAL A 166 13.78 4.16 2.90
CA VAL A 166 14.30 4.89 1.75
C VAL A 166 15.06 6.10 2.27
N GLY A 167 16.39 6.08 2.12
CA GLY A 167 17.28 7.06 2.71
C GLY A 167 17.05 7.16 4.22
N ARG A 168 16.51 8.30 4.66
CA ARG A 168 16.22 8.62 6.06
C ARG A 168 14.72 8.63 6.38
N TYR A 169 13.92 7.94 5.59
CA TYR A 169 12.46 7.92 5.72
C TYR A 169 11.93 6.50 5.59
N LEU A 170 10.70 6.28 6.08
CA LEU A 170 9.99 5.01 5.94
C LEU A 170 8.82 5.14 4.96
N THR A 171 8.58 4.09 4.18
CA THR A 171 7.32 3.90 3.44
C THR A 171 6.56 2.72 4.02
N PHE A 172 5.24 2.79 3.91
CA PHE A 172 4.31 1.77 4.39
C PHE A 172 3.39 1.35 3.26
N ALA A 173 3.14 0.06 3.14
CA ALA A 173 2.17 -0.50 2.22
C ALA A 173 1.50 -1.72 2.85
N ILE A 174 0.19 -1.85 2.70
CA ILE A 174 -0.56 -2.98 3.22
C ILE A 174 -1.61 -3.45 2.23
N ARG A 175 -1.80 -4.77 2.16
CA ARG A 175 -2.96 -5.41 1.55
C ARG A 175 -3.79 -6.07 2.63
N VAL A 176 -5.10 -5.86 2.59
CA VAL A 176 -6.08 -6.49 3.50
C VAL A 176 -7.30 -7.01 2.73
N PRO A 177 -8.02 -8.02 3.22
CA PRO A 177 -9.29 -8.43 2.63
C PRO A 177 -10.36 -7.33 2.81
N GLU A 178 -11.15 -7.04 1.77
CA GLU A 178 -12.16 -5.95 1.82
C GLU A 178 -13.20 -6.18 2.93
N GLU A 179 -13.54 -7.42 3.25
CA GLU A 179 -14.48 -7.75 4.33
C GLU A 179 -14.00 -7.34 5.73
N THR A 180 -12.68 -7.21 5.92
CA THR A 180 -12.12 -6.72 7.20
C THR A 180 -12.30 -5.21 7.36
N LEU A 181 -12.56 -4.48 6.27
CA LEU A 181 -12.81 -3.04 6.28
C LEU A 181 -14.22 -2.70 6.76
N ASN A 182 -15.23 -3.48 6.36
CA ASN A 182 -16.63 -3.23 6.74
C ASN A 182 -16.84 -3.33 8.26
N LEU A 183 -16.10 -4.22 8.92
CA LEU A 183 -16.13 -4.39 10.38
C LEU A 183 -15.47 -3.22 11.13
N SER A 184 -14.81 -2.32 10.41
CA SER A 184 -14.15 -1.14 10.96
C SER A 184 -15.06 0.10 10.95
N GLU A 185 -16.15 0.11 10.17
CA GLU A 185 -17.06 1.26 10.05
C GLU A 185 -17.88 1.52 11.33
N GLU A 186 -18.03 0.53 12.20
CA GLU A 186 -18.70 0.68 13.51
C GLU A 186 -17.80 1.37 14.55
N SER A 187 -16.49 1.46 14.31
CA SER A 187 -15.55 2.19 15.15
C SER A 187 -15.45 3.63 14.67
N ALA A 188 -16.03 4.58 15.42
CA ALA A 188 -15.98 6.02 15.14
C ALA A 188 -14.57 6.66 15.28
N GLY A 189 -13.51 5.85 15.24
CA GLY A 189 -12.12 6.27 15.38
C GLY A 189 -11.52 6.81 14.09
N LEU A 190 -10.57 7.74 14.23
CA LEU A 190 -9.77 8.25 13.12
C LEU A 190 -8.92 7.12 12.52
N GLN A 191 -9.04 6.87 11.22
CA GLN A 191 -8.24 5.89 10.47
C GLN A 191 -7.90 6.42 9.07
N LEU A 192 -6.65 6.80 8.84
CA LEU A 192 -6.24 7.44 7.59
C LEU A 192 -6.44 6.52 6.37
N CYS A 193 -6.13 5.22 6.47
CA CYS A 193 -6.31 4.30 5.35
C CYS A 193 -7.78 4.10 4.94
N LEU A 194 -8.74 4.37 5.82
CA LEU A 194 -10.17 4.19 5.55
C LEU A 194 -10.87 5.50 5.15
N HIS A 195 -10.51 6.60 5.79
CA HIS A 195 -11.21 7.89 5.67
C HIS A 195 -10.39 9.00 5.04
N GLY A 196 -9.09 8.77 4.82
CA GLY A 196 -8.16 9.82 4.43
C GLY A 196 -7.78 10.74 5.59
N CYS A 197 -7.02 11.78 5.25
CA CYS A 197 -6.57 12.79 6.18
C CYS A 197 -7.69 13.79 6.52
N PRO A 198 -7.73 14.30 7.77
CA PRO A 198 -8.62 15.39 8.12
C PRO A 198 -8.42 16.60 7.20
N LYS A 199 -9.48 17.36 6.94
CA LYS A 199 -9.44 18.49 5.99
C LYS A 199 -8.37 19.54 6.31
N ASN A 200 -8.07 19.76 7.58
CA ASN A 200 -7.05 20.68 8.06
C ASN A 200 -5.61 20.15 7.91
N GLU A 201 -5.45 18.86 7.61
CA GLU A 201 -4.17 18.22 7.35
C GLU A 201 -3.91 18.00 5.86
N LEU A 202 -4.88 18.27 4.98
CA LEU A 202 -4.71 18.12 3.53
C LEU A 202 -3.86 19.27 2.96
N ILE A 203 -2.84 18.90 2.19
CA ILE A 203 -2.02 19.84 1.41
C ILE A 203 -2.70 20.01 0.05
N GLN A 204 -3.35 21.16 -0.15
CA GLN A 204 -4.10 21.47 -1.37
C GLN A 204 -3.19 21.86 -2.56
N GLU A 205 -1.88 21.92 -2.33
CA GLU A 205 -0.90 22.51 -3.22
C GLU A 205 -0.39 21.56 -4.32
N HIS A 206 -1.20 20.58 -4.72
CA HIS A 206 -1.03 19.90 -6.02
C HIS A 206 -1.25 20.85 -7.20
N ARG A 207 -1.77 22.05 -6.96
CA ARG A 207 -1.76 23.13 -7.95
C ARG A 207 -0.39 23.80 -7.89
N LEU A 208 0.58 23.17 -8.56
CA LEU A 208 1.71 23.90 -9.13
C LEU A 208 1.11 25.03 -9.97
N SER A 209 0.95 26.20 -9.35
CA SER A 209 0.54 27.40 -10.04
C SER A 209 1.69 27.72 -10.97
N LEU A 210 1.53 27.34 -12.25
CA LEU A 210 2.41 27.67 -13.37
C LEU A 210 2.34 29.18 -13.67
N GLY A 211 2.40 30.00 -12.64
CA GLY A 211 1.99 31.39 -12.66
C GLY A 211 2.28 32.05 -11.33
N SER A 212 3.42 32.76 -11.31
CA SER A 212 3.77 33.82 -10.36
C SER A 212 4.19 33.38 -8.96
N SER A 213 5.25 34.05 -8.50
CA SER A 213 5.87 34.01 -7.16
C SER A 213 6.52 32.69 -6.75
N SER A 214 7.80 32.58 -7.12
CA SER A 214 8.80 31.83 -6.34
C SER A 214 8.65 32.24 -4.88
N PRO A 215 8.28 31.32 -3.97
CA PRO A 215 8.37 31.64 -2.55
C PRO A 215 9.86 31.72 -2.23
N LEU A 216 10.30 32.84 -1.66
CA LEU A 216 11.64 33.02 -1.13
C LEU A 216 11.85 32.03 0.01
N TRP A 217 12.28 30.81 -0.31
CA TRP A 217 12.66 29.80 0.68
C TRP A 217 14.10 30.09 1.10
N PRO A 218 14.38 30.33 2.39
CA PRO A 218 15.73 30.57 2.84
C PRO A 218 16.55 29.28 2.75
N SER A 219 17.51 29.31 1.81
CA SER A 219 18.87 28.78 1.91
C SER A 219 19.11 27.30 2.22
N SER A 220 19.78 26.64 1.26
CA SER A 220 20.90 25.67 1.41
C SER A 220 20.74 24.26 0.80
N ARG A 221 19.59 23.90 0.20
CA ARG A 221 19.48 22.71 -0.67
C ARG A 221 19.18 23.12 -2.11
N ARG A 222 19.62 22.33 -3.10
CA ARG A 222 19.33 22.60 -4.53
C ARG A 222 17.81 22.67 -4.69
N ALA A 223 17.29 23.87 -4.94
CA ALA A 223 15.91 24.02 -5.34
C ALA A 223 15.74 23.36 -6.72
N TYR A 224 14.93 22.31 -6.80
CA TYR A 224 14.58 21.71 -8.07
C TYR A 224 13.68 22.68 -8.85
N THR A 225 13.91 22.83 -10.16
CA THR A 225 12.89 23.38 -11.06
C THR A 225 11.90 22.27 -11.43
N VAL A 226 10.73 22.65 -11.96
CA VAL A 226 9.72 21.70 -12.43
C VAL A 226 10.32 20.77 -13.49
N GLU A 227 11.13 21.32 -14.40
CA GLU A 227 11.78 20.57 -15.48
C GLU A 227 12.78 19.55 -14.90
N MET A 228 13.63 19.98 -13.96
CA MET A 228 14.61 19.10 -13.32
C MET A 228 13.94 17.98 -12.52
N ALA A 229 12.90 18.30 -11.74
CA ALA A 229 12.15 17.31 -10.98
C ALA A 229 11.45 16.30 -11.90
N THR A 230 10.82 16.80 -12.96
CA THR A 230 10.12 15.99 -13.96
C THR A 230 11.07 15.05 -14.70
N GLU A 231 12.25 15.54 -15.10
CA GLU A 231 13.28 14.70 -15.74
C GLU A 231 13.79 13.62 -14.78
N GLN A 232 14.13 13.99 -13.55
CA GLN A 232 14.58 13.06 -12.52
C GLN A 232 13.55 11.95 -12.24
N CYS A 233 12.28 12.31 -12.04
CA CYS A 233 11.22 11.34 -11.79
C CYS A 233 10.98 10.42 -13.00
N ARG A 234 11.12 10.92 -14.24
CA ARG A 234 10.92 10.12 -15.46
C ARG A 234 11.98 9.02 -15.63
N HIS A 235 13.20 9.23 -15.12
CA HIS A 235 14.24 8.19 -15.14
C HIS A 235 13.89 6.96 -14.31
N ILE A 236 13.07 7.11 -13.27
CA ILE A 236 12.77 6.07 -12.28
C ILE A 236 11.33 5.54 -12.47
N LEU A 237 10.39 6.43 -12.76
CA LEU A 237 8.96 6.16 -12.95
C LEU A 237 8.59 6.40 -14.41
N GLN A 238 8.45 5.31 -15.17
CA GLN A 238 8.18 5.35 -16.62
C GLN A 238 6.74 5.76 -16.97
N VAL A 239 5.82 5.68 -16.01
CA VAL A 239 4.40 6.01 -16.19
C VAL A 239 4.12 7.29 -15.42
N GLU A 240 3.55 8.29 -16.08
CA GLU A 240 3.17 9.57 -15.46
C GLU A 240 1.84 9.47 -14.69
N ASP A 241 1.79 8.52 -13.74
CA ASP A 241 0.65 8.32 -12.85
C ASP A 241 0.80 9.14 -11.54
N VAL A 242 -0.05 8.85 -10.56
CA VAL A 242 -0.04 9.50 -9.25
C VAL A 242 1.29 9.35 -8.51
N TYR A 243 2.02 8.24 -8.66
CA TYR A 243 3.33 8.06 -8.03
C TYR A 243 4.36 8.97 -8.69
N PHE A 244 4.28 9.17 -10.01
CA PHE A 244 5.11 10.14 -10.71
C PHE A 244 4.82 11.58 -10.27
N GLN A 245 3.54 11.96 -10.16
CA GLN A 245 3.16 13.30 -9.72
C GLN A 245 3.61 13.58 -8.28
N SER A 246 3.47 12.59 -7.39
CA SER A 246 4.01 12.60 -6.04
C SER A 246 5.54 12.81 -6.02
N CYS A 247 6.28 12.05 -6.83
CA CYS A 247 7.73 12.22 -6.96
C CYS A 247 8.11 13.66 -7.34
N VAL A 248 7.43 14.25 -8.34
CA VAL A 248 7.73 15.62 -8.77
C VAL A 248 7.42 16.62 -7.67
N PHE A 249 6.27 16.46 -6.99
CA PHE A 249 5.87 17.30 -5.87
C PHE A 249 6.90 17.25 -4.73
N ASP A 250 7.27 16.05 -4.30
CA ASP A 250 8.24 15.85 -3.22
C ASP A 250 9.59 16.53 -3.54
N LEU A 251 10.11 16.39 -4.77
CA LEU A 251 11.37 17.02 -5.15
C LEU A 251 11.31 18.55 -5.12
N LEU A 252 10.17 19.12 -5.54
CA LEU A 252 9.96 20.57 -5.52
C LEU A 252 9.82 21.11 -4.09
N THR A 253 9.12 20.37 -3.22
CA THR A 253 8.80 20.80 -1.86
C THR A 253 9.95 20.53 -0.88
N THR A 254 10.73 19.47 -1.06
CA THR A 254 11.77 19.05 -0.10
C THR A 254 13.20 19.33 -0.60
N GLY A 255 13.41 19.33 -1.91
CA GLY A 255 14.74 19.35 -2.52
C GLY A 255 15.59 18.10 -2.23
N ASP A 256 14.99 17.02 -1.74
CA ASP A 256 15.68 15.80 -1.33
C ASP A 256 15.42 14.65 -2.33
N PRO A 257 16.44 14.18 -3.07
CA PRO A 257 16.28 13.15 -4.11
C PRO A 257 15.80 11.80 -3.57
N GLU A 258 15.97 11.51 -2.26
CA GLU A 258 15.51 10.25 -1.67
C GLU A 258 13.98 10.08 -1.78
N PHE A 259 13.22 11.17 -1.86
CA PHE A 259 11.77 11.09 -2.06
C PHE A 259 11.38 10.51 -3.43
N SER A 260 12.22 10.70 -4.46
CA SER A 260 11.99 10.05 -5.76
C SER A 260 12.03 8.52 -5.65
N MET A 261 12.93 8.00 -4.81
CA MET A 261 13.01 6.58 -4.49
C MET A 261 11.85 6.10 -3.62
N ALA A 262 11.27 6.97 -2.79
CA ALA A 262 10.11 6.64 -1.97
C ALA A 262 8.87 6.40 -2.84
N ALA A 263 8.63 7.26 -3.84
CA ALA A 263 7.56 7.07 -4.80
C ALA A 263 7.74 5.80 -5.65
N TYR A 264 8.98 5.52 -6.09
CA TYR A 264 9.30 4.27 -6.78
C TYR A 264 9.06 3.03 -5.89
N GLY A 265 9.55 3.06 -4.66
CA GLY A 265 9.36 1.97 -3.69
C GLY A 265 7.88 1.69 -3.44
N ALA A 266 7.05 2.73 -3.28
CA ALA A 266 5.61 2.59 -3.08
C ALA A 266 4.90 1.96 -4.29
N LEU A 267 5.34 2.25 -5.51
CA LEU A 267 4.83 1.59 -6.72
C LEU A 267 5.25 0.11 -6.77
N GLU A 268 6.49 -0.22 -6.40
CA GLU A 268 6.95 -1.61 -6.32
C GLU A 268 6.20 -2.41 -5.23
N ASP A 269 5.92 -1.77 -4.08
CA ASP A 269 5.16 -2.39 -3.00
C ASP A 269 3.71 -2.65 -3.41
N LEU A 270 3.07 -1.72 -4.15
CA LEU A 270 1.76 -1.95 -4.79
C LEU A 270 1.81 -3.18 -5.71
N LYS A 271 2.85 -3.30 -6.56
CA LYS A 271 3.00 -4.42 -7.49
C LYS A 271 3.15 -5.75 -6.77
N ALA A 272 3.93 -5.76 -5.69
CA ALA A 272 4.13 -6.95 -4.87
C ALA A 272 2.84 -7.39 -4.16
N LEU A 273 2.08 -6.43 -3.62
CA LEU A 273 0.88 -6.71 -2.84
C LEU A 273 -0.35 -6.98 -3.70
N TYR A 274 -0.46 -6.37 -4.88
CA TYR A 274 -1.67 -6.38 -5.69
C TYR A 274 -1.45 -6.79 -7.17
N PRO A 275 -0.85 -7.97 -7.43
CA PRO A 275 -0.45 -8.39 -8.78
C PRO A 275 -1.63 -8.61 -9.74
N SER A 276 -2.85 -8.83 -9.24
CA SER A 276 -4.03 -9.14 -10.04
C SER A 276 -4.63 -7.92 -10.77
N ARG A 277 -4.55 -6.70 -10.22
CA ARG A 277 -5.11 -5.49 -10.88
C ARG A 277 -4.17 -4.81 -11.87
N LEU A 278 -2.87 -5.06 -11.79
CA LEU A 278 -1.93 -4.57 -12.81
C LEU A 278 -2.12 -5.30 -14.15
N LYS A 279 -2.61 -6.55 -14.11
CA LYS A 279 -3.03 -7.28 -15.32
C LYS A 279 -4.26 -6.66 -15.99
N LEU A 280 -5.19 -6.07 -15.23
CA LEU A 280 -6.40 -5.43 -15.77
C LEU A 280 -6.08 -4.17 -16.60
N HIS A 281 -5.13 -3.32 -16.16
CA HIS A 281 -4.69 -2.18 -16.97
C HIS A 281 -3.95 -2.60 -18.25
N THR A 282 -3.27 -3.74 -18.23
CA THR A 282 -2.57 -4.28 -19.41
C THR A 282 -3.57 -4.83 -20.45
N VAL A 283 -4.65 -5.49 -20.00
CA VAL A 283 -5.71 -6.01 -20.88
C VAL A 283 -6.53 -4.87 -21.51
N SER A 284 -6.87 -3.81 -20.76
CA SER A 284 -7.56 -2.63 -21.32
C SER A 284 -6.71 -1.89 -22.37
N LYS A 285 -5.38 -1.91 -22.25
CA LYS A 285 -4.49 -1.33 -23.27
C LYS A 285 -4.41 -2.18 -24.54
N THR A 286 -4.67 -3.49 -24.45
CA THR A 286 -4.63 -4.42 -25.58
C THR A 286 -5.93 -4.43 -26.38
N ILE A 287 -7.08 -4.15 -25.73
CA ILE A 287 -8.39 -4.09 -26.41
C ILE A 287 -8.53 -2.84 -27.29
N ASN A 288 -7.81 -1.75 -27.01
CA ASN A 288 -7.88 -0.50 -27.79
C ASN A 288 -6.96 -0.44 -29.04
N VAL A 289 -6.29 -1.53 -29.42
CA VAL A 289 -5.41 -1.57 -30.62
C VAL A 289 -5.93 -2.49 -31.74
N ALA A 290 -7.03 -3.22 -31.52
CA ALA A 290 -7.64 -4.06 -32.54
C ALA A 290 -8.88 -3.39 -33.18
N SER A 291 -8.68 -2.25 -33.85
CA SER A 291 -9.70 -1.64 -34.72
C SER A 291 -9.04 -0.78 -35.78
N GLY A 292 -8.67 -1.38 -36.91
CA GLY A 292 -8.23 -0.61 -38.07
C GLY A 292 -7.34 -1.36 -39.04
N ALA A 293 -7.91 -2.31 -39.79
CA ALA A 293 -7.32 -2.75 -41.05
C ALA A 293 -8.36 -2.52 -42.17
N PRO A 294 -8.10 -1.64 -43.15
CA PRO A 294 -8.96 -1.49 -44.32
C PRO A 294 -8.60 -2.58 -45.34
N GLY A 295 -9.58 -3.41 -45.71
CA GLY A 295 -9.45 -4.36 -46.82
C GLY A 295 -9.61 -3.66 -48.18
N PRO A 296 -8.91 -4.09 -49.24
CA PRO A 296 -8.96 -3.44 -50.54
C PRO A 296 -10.03 -4.03 -51.49
N GLY A 297 -10.68 -3.15 -52.26
CA GLY A 297 -10.91 -3.36 -53.71
C GLY A 297 -12.25 -3.90 -54.23
N GLN A 298 -13.15 -2.96 -54.59
CA GLN A 298 -13.93 -2.84 -55.86
C GLN A 298 -15.00 -3.90 -56.28
N PRO A 299 -15.90 -3.62 -57.28
CA PRO A 299 -16.27 -2.34 -57.95
C PRO A 299 -17.80 -2.07 -58.06
N ALA A 300 -18.14 -0.98 -58.75
CA ALA A 300 -19.43 -0.29 -58.91
C ALA A 300 -20.46 -0.92 -59.88
N ALA A 301 -21.74 -0.61 -59.66
CA ALA A 301 -22.81 -0.38 -60.65
C ALA A 301 -24.07 0.14 -59.89
N SER A 302 -24.48 1.40 -60.02
CA SER A 302 -25.31 2.00 -61.08
C SER A 302 -26.82 1.72 -60.96
N LEU A 303 -27.59 2.82 -60.97
CA LEU A 303 -28.95 3.04 -61.51
C LEU A 303 -30.16 3.22 -60.56
N VAL A 304 -30.65 4.48 -60.62
CA VAL A 304 -32.03 4.89 -60.97
C VAL A 304 -32.92 5.49 -59.88
N TRP A 305 -33.14 6.80 -60.08
CA TRP A 305 -34.31 7.65 -59.82
C TRP A 305 -35.65 6.97 -59.51
N CYS A 306 -36.36 7.55 -58.53
CA CYS A 306 -37.75 7.97 -58.74
C CYS A 306 -38.06 9.19 -57.85
N GLY A 307 -38.59 10.25 -58.47
CA GLY A 307 -38.96 11.50 -57.80
C GLY A 307 -40.42 11.56 -57.36
N LEU A 308 -40.88 12.81 -57.17
CA LEU A 308 -42.19 13.34 -56.76
C LEU A 308 -42.16 13.89 -55.32
N ALA A 309 -41.81 15.17 -55.11
CA ALA A 309 -42.62 16.37 -55.34
C ALA A 309 -43.90 16.41 -54.48
N PHE A 310 -43.98 17.30 -53.51
CA PHE A 310 -45.00 18.36 -53.45
C PHE A 310 -44.56 19.48 -52.50
N LEU A 311 -44.79 20.69 -52.95
CA LEU A 311 -44.21 21.96 -52.52
C LEU A 311 -45.37 22.88 -52.13
N LYS A 312 -45.08 23.81 -51.21
CA LYS A 312 -45.79 25.07 -50.91
C LYS A 312 -46.90 25.03 -49.86
N LEU A 313 -46.66 25.80 -48.81
CA LEU A 313 -47.48 26.98 -48.51
C LEU A 313 -46.55 28.17 -48.16
N PHE A 314 -46.60 29.19 -49.02
CA PHE A 314 -46.04 30.55 -48.90
C PHE A 314 -46.98 31.39 -48.01
N TRP A 315 -46.48 32.16 -47.03
CA TRP A 315 -46.17 33.61 -47.04
C TRP A 315 -47.36 34.58 -46.84
N CYS A 316 -47.35 35.29 -45.70
CA CYS A 316 -47.73 36.70 -45.44
C CYS A 316 -47.11 37.03 -44.06
N CYS A 317 -46.33 38.09 -43.81
CA CYS A 317 -46.27 39.44 -44.38
C CYS A 317 -45.05 39.76 -45.26
#